data_AF-A8MM21-F1
#
_entry.id   AF-A8MM21-F1
#
_cell.length_a   1.000
_cell.length_b   1.000
_cell.length_c   1.000
_cell.angle_alpha   90.00
_cell.angle_beta   90.00
_cell.angle_gamma   90.00
#
_symmetry.space_group_name_H-M   'P 1'
#
loop_
_entity.id
_entity.type
_entity.pdbx_description
1 polymer ?
#
loop_
_entity_poly.entity_id
_entity_poly.type
_entity_poly.pdbx_seq_one_letter_code
_entity_poly.pdbx_strand_id
1 'polypeptide(L)'
;MTKRVLCLVIALIMAITLVGCRSTDAPATTGNQGEAPVAPSEDPNYKIGIITGTVSQGEEEYQAAQNMAAKYGDKIVTATYPDNFSSETETTIANVVSLASDPAVKAIVFVQAVPGASAAIDKVRETRPDMLFISGVAAEDPATIASKSDIVTLVDEISMGSTIPAKAAEMGAKTFIHYSFARHLSYATIAARRQLMIEKCKELGLEFVDVTAPDPTGDAGVSGAQQFILEDVPRQIKQYGKDTAFFSTNCAMQEPLIRSILEQGAIFPQQCCPSPYHGYPAALNIDVAGHEGDVQYMLDSIGAKLKEAGQEKRMSTWSVPVNMLMVEAGVDYAIEVIEGRTNGNLDEAVLNKIMNRIAGGEGSAKLTKYDENGVKLDNYYMILCDFYDFSVQ
;
A
#
# COMPACT_ATOMS: atom_id res chain seq x y z
N MET A 1 -19.87 -31.35 70.18
CA MET A 1 -19.85 -29.90 70.54
C MET A 1 -18.88 -29.06 69.71
N THR A 2 -18.00 -29.65 68.91
CA THR A 2 -16.98 -28.94 68.09
C THR A 2 -17.46 -28.38 66.74
N LYS A 3 -18.59 -28.86 66.18
CA LYS A 3 -19.14 -28.33 64.91
C LYS A 3 -20.03 -27.08 65.05
N ARG A 4 -20.59 -26.83 66.24
CA ARG A 4 -21.44 -25.64 66.51
C ARG A 4 -20.63 -24.39 66.88
N VAL A 5 -19.44 -24.58 67.46
CA VAL A 5 -18.51 -23.47 67.77
C VAL A 5 -17.82 -22.97 66.49
N LEU A 6 -17.49 -23.87 65.56
CA LEU A 6 -16.85 -23.51 64.29
C LEU A 6 -17.76 -22.68 63.37
N CYS A 7 -19.07 -22.97 63.34
CA CYS A 7 -20.03 -22.18 62.55
C CYS A 7 -20.28 -20.78 63.14
N LEU A 8 -20.18 -20.61 64.47
CA LEU A 8 -20.31 -19.30 65.12
C LEU A 8 -19.08 -18.41 64.91
N VAL A 9 -17.87 -19.00 64.81
CA VAL A 9 -16.62 -18.25 64.53
C VAL A 9 -16.56 -17.79 63.08
N ILE A 10 -17.06 -18.58 62.12
CA ILE A 10 -17.08 -18.21 60.68
C ILE A 10 -18.13 -17.12 60.39
N ALA A 11 -19.27 -17.13 61.10
CA ALA A 11 -20.30 -16.08 60.97
C ALA A 11 -19.87 -14.73 61.58
N LEU A 12 -19.01 -14.73 62.61
CA LEU A 12 -18.51 -13.51 63.25
C LEU A 12 -17.43 -12.79 62.42
N ILE A 13 -16.70 -13.51 61.57
CA ILE A 13 -15.64 -12.95 60.70
C ILE A 13 -16.23 -12.28 59.44
N MET A 14 -17.43 -12.67 58.99
CA MET A 14 -18.13 -12.04 57.86
C MET A 14 -18.89 -10.75 58.21
N ALA A 15 -18.93 -10.34 59.49
CA ALA A 15 -19.66 -9.15 59.94
C ALA A 15 -18.77 -7.92 60.21
N ILE A 16 -17.44 -8.01 59.99
CA ILE A 16 -16.48 -6.97 60.43
C ILE A 16 -15.82 -6.19 59.26
N THR A 17 -16.09 -6.50 57.99
CA THR A 17 -15.43 -5.80 56.86
C THR A 17 -16.25 -4.70 56.19
N LEU A 18 -17.40 -4.33 56.74
CA LEU A 18 -18.22 -3.21 56.26
C LEU A 18 -18.48 -2.27 57.44
N VAL A 19 -17.58 -1.31 57.68
CA VAL A 19 -17.81 0.06 58.18
C VAL A 19 -16.46 0.71 58.55
N GLY A 20 -16.15 1.82 57.87
CA GLY A 20 -15.55 2.98 58.54
C GLY A 20 -14.11 3.35 58.19
N CYS A 21 -13.95 4.31 57.27
CA CYS A 21 -13.24 5.55 57.59
C CYS A 21 -14.05 6.72 57.03
N ARG A 22 -14.55 7.56 57.94
CA ARG A 22 -15.32 8.78 57.71
C ARG A 22 -14.61 9.89 58.48
N SER A 23 -14.40 11.05 57.86
CA SER A 23 -14.21 12.35 58.53
C SER A 23 -14.61 13.44 57.53
N THR A 24 -15.78 14.08 57.74
CA THR A 24 -15.99 15.53 58.07
C THR A 24 -15.91 16.42 56.81
N ASP A 25 -16.91 17.19 56.34
CA ASP A 25 -18.02 17.97 56.93
C ASP A 25 -19.24 18.09 55.96
N ALA A 26 -20.36 18.69 56.42
CA ALA A 26 -21.59 19.00 55.66
C ALA A 26 -21.75 20.54 55.43
N PRO A 27 -22.76 21.08 54.71
CA PRO A 27 -23.75 20.49 53.81
C PRO A 27 -23.81 21.15 52.39
N ALA A 28 -24.67 20.60 51.53
CA ALA A 28 -24.84 20.93 50.12
C ALA A 28 -25.41 22.34 49.81
N THR A 29 -24.94 22.90 48.69
CA THR A 29 -25.67 23.87 47.85
C THR A 29 -25.74 23.35 46.42
N THR A 30 -26.94 23.44 45.86
CA THR A 30 -27.41 23.08 44.52
C THR A 30 -26.60 23.70 43.37
N GLY A 31 -26.25 22.91 42.34
CA GLY A 31 -25.84 23.46 41.04
C GLY A 31 -25.14 22.48 40.09
N ASN A 32 -25.69 22.35 38.88
CA ASN A 32 -25.14 21.84 37.63
C ASN A 32 -24.74 20.36 37.45
N GLN A 33 -25.47 19.71 36.56
CA GLN A 33 -25.01 18.57 35.76
C GLN A 33 -23.78 19.02 34.95
N GLY A 34 -22.61 18.54 35.33
CA GLY A 34 -21.38 18.61 34.54
C GLY A 34 -20.99 17.18 34.17
N GLU A 35 -20.72 16.97 32.90
CA GLU A 35 -20.16 15.73 32.34
C GLU A 35 -18.98 15.25 33.20
N ALA A 36 -19.04 13.98 33.59
CA ALA A 36 -17.90 13.34 34.22
C ALA A 36 -16.74 13.31 33.21
N PRO A 37 -15.48 13.54 33.64
CA PRO A 37 -14.33 13.40 32.76
C PRO A 37 -14.26 11.94 32.30
N VAL A 38 -14.27 11.73 30.98
CA VAL A 38 -13.90 10.45 30.38
C VAL A 38 -12.45 10.19 30.79
N ALA A 39 -12.26 9.21 31.67
CA ALA A 39 -10.93 8.69 31.97
C ALA A 39 -10.28 8.21 30.65
N PRO A 40 -8.95 8.35 30.48
CA PRO A 40 -8.27 7.79 29.32
C PRO A 40 -8.61 6.31 29.24
N SER A 41 -9.12 5.85 28.11
CA SER A 41 -9.34 4.44 27.86
C SER A 41 -8.03 3.70 28.11
N GLU A 42 -8.06 2.65 28.93
CA GLU A 42 -6.99 1.66 28.96
C GLU A 42 -6.65 1.28 27.52
N ASP A 43 -5.37 1.32 27.19
CA ASP A 43 -4.81 1.03 25.86
C ASP A 43 -5.53 -0.18 25.26
N PRO A 44 -6.40 -0.03 24.24
CA PRO A 44 -7.26 -1.12 23.88
C PRO A 44 -6.38 -2.24 23.32
N ASN A 45 -6.56 -3.43 23.90
CA ASN A 45 -5.80 -4.65 23.60
C ASN A 45 -6.25 -5.21 22.24
N TYR A 46 -5.98 -4.47 21.17
CA TYR A 46 -6.27 -4.84 19.79
C TYR A 46 -4.97 -4.96 18.99
N LYS A 47 -5.08 -5.70 17.88
CA LYS A 47 -4.04 -5.83 16.88
C LYS A 47 -4.59 -5.52 15.49
N ILE A 48 -3.67 -5.17 14.59
CA ILE A 48 -3.90 -4.99 13.16
C ILE A 48 -2.97 -5.96 12.45
N GLY A 49 -3.55 -6.82 11.61
CA GLY A 49 -2.79 -7.66 10.70
C GLY A 49 -2.33 -6.85 9.49
N ILE A 50 -1.10 -7.07 9.03
CA ILE A 50 -0.63 -6.59 7.73
C ILE A 50 -0.21 -7.81 6.93
N ILE A 51 -0.69 -7.94 5.70
CA ILE A 51 -0.25 -8.98 4.77
C ILE A 51 0.28 -8.35 3.49
N THR A 52 1.51 -8.73 3.12
CA THR A 52 2.23 -8.19 1.97
C THR A 52 2.83 -9.26 1.09
N GLY A 53 3.45 -8.87 -0.02
CA GLY A 53 4.35 -9.75 -0.75
C GLY A 53 5.61 -10.06 0.05
N THR A 54 6.35 -11.05 -0.42
CA THR A 54 7.76 -11.24 -0.06
C THR A 54 8.61 -10.14 -0.70
N VAL A 55 9.86 -10.02 -0.23
CA VAL A 55 10.85 -9.08 -0.80
C VAL A 55 11.04 -9.29 -2.32
N SER A 56 10.97 -10.53 -2.81
CA SER A 56 11.11 -10.87 -4.23
C SER A 56 9.93 -10.42 -5.11
N GLN A 57 8.74 -10.27 -4.53
CA GLN A 57 7.59 -9.69 -5.24
C GLN A 57 7.61 -8.15 -5.21
N GLY A 58 8.10 -7.58 -4.13
CA GLY A 58 8.24 -6.15 -3.89
C GLY A 58 8.77 -5.90 -2.50
N GLU A 59 9.90 -5.19 -2.40
CA GLU A 59 10.53 -4.92 -1.11
C GLU A 59 9.77 -3.86 -0.30
N GLU A 60 9.17 -2.86 -0.96
CA GLU A 60 8.61 -1.69 -0.31
C GLU A 60 7.48 -2.00 0.67
N GLU A 61 6.48 -2.79 0.27
CA GLU A 61 5.35 -3.13 1.13
C GLU A 61 5.82 -3.94 2.34
N TYR A 62 6.75 -4.86 2.11
CA TYR A 62 7.34 -5.67 3.16
C TYR A 62 8.04 -4.78 4.21
N GLN A 63 8.90 -3.86 3.76
CA GLN A 63 9.58 -2.93 4.66
C GLN A 63 8.60 -1.97 5.34
N ALA A 64 7.57 -1.48 4.64
CA ALA A 64 6.52 -0.66 5.25
C ALA A 64 5.80 -1.43 6.36
N ALA A 65 5.49 -2.72 6.16
CA ALA A 65 4.90 -3.55 7.21
C ALA A 65 5.83 -3.69 8.43
N GLN A 66 7.14 -3.89 8.21
CA GLN A 66 8.13 -3.94 9.29
C GLN A 66 8.26 -2.60 10.03
N ASN A 67 8.24 -1.48 9.31
CA ASN A 67 8.28 -0.14 9.89
C ASN A 67 7.06 0.12 10.78
N MET A 68 5.88 -0.33 10.36
CA MET A 68 4.66 -0.23 11.19
C MET A 68 4.74 -1.12 12.42
N ALA A 69 5.32 -2.32 12.30
CA ALA A 69 5.59 -3.17 13.46
C ALA A 69 6.59 -2.54 14.43
N ALA A 70 7.64 -1.88 13.94
CA ALA A 70 8.58 -1.15 14.78
C ALA A 70 7.92 0.07 15.48
N LYS A 71 7.05 0.79 14.77
CA LYS A 71 6.35 1.99 15.27
C LYS A 71 5.31 1.68 16.33
N TYR A 72 4.50 0.64 16.12
CA TYR A 72 3.33 0.32 16.96
C TYR A 72 3.51 -0.94 17.83
N GLY A 73 4.64 -1.63 17.73
CA GLY A 73 4.98 -2.79 18.54
C GLY A 73 3.96 -3.93 18.39
N ASP A 74 3.56 -4.51 19.53
CA ASP A 74 2.68 -5.68 19.60
C ASP A 74 1.26 -5.46 19.01
N LYS A 75 0.90 -4.22 18.68
CA LYS A 75 -0.34 -3.90 17.96
C LYS A 75 -0.30 -4.36 16.50
N ILE A 76 0.87 -4.65 15.93
CA ILE A 76 1.00 -5.07 14.54
C ILE A 76 1.48 -6.52 14.47
N VAL A 77 0.81 -7.30 13.64
CA VAL A 77 1.24 -8.66 13.27
C VAL A 77 1.33 -8.75 11.75
N THR A 78 2.45 -9.21 11.23
CA THR A 78 2.71 -9.26 9.79
C THR A 78 2.71 -10.69 9.26
N ALA A 79 2.21 -10.88 8.05
CA ALA A 79 2.39 -12.10 7.26
C ALA A 79 2.69 -11.77 5.80
N THR A 80 3.05 -12.78 5.01
CA THR A 80 3.24 -12.63 3.56
C THR A 80 2.36 -13.60 2.77
N TYR A 81 2.01 -13.23 1.53
CA TYR A 81 1.52 -14.18 0.53
C TYR A 81 2.70 -14.75 -0.28
N PRO A 82 2.56 -15.95 -0.89
CA PRO A 82 3.64 -16.59 -1.66
C PRO A 82 3.93 -15.88 -2.99
N ASP A 83 5.16 -15.99 -3.48
CA ASP A 83 5.58 -15.41 -4.77
C ASP A 83 4.70 -15.86 -5.94
N ASN A 84 4.31 -17.13 -5.94
CA ASN A 84 3.42 -17.70 -6.95
C ASN A 84 1.96 -17.69 -6.48
N PHE A 85 1.50 -16.58 -5.89
CA PHE A 85 0.13 -16.40 -5.37
C PHE A 85 -0.96 -16.81 -6.37
N SER A 86 -0.71 -16.64 -7.68
CA SER A 86 -1.64 -17.03 -8.76
C SER A 86 -1.92 -18.53 -8.78
N SER A 87 -0.93 -19.35 -8.42
CA SER A 87 -1.07 -20.82 -8.35
C SER A 87 -1.27 -21.32 -6.91
N GLU A 88 -0.89 -20.51 -5.91
CA GLU A 88 -0.92 -20.83 -4.49
C GLU A 88 -2.01 -20.05 -3.73
N THR A 89 -3.17 -19.84 -4.37
CA THR A 89 -4.28 -19.07 -3.81
C THR A 89 -4.76 -19.58 -2.45
N GLU A 90 -4.77 -20.91 -2.25
CA GLU A 90 -5.13 -21.52 -0.97
C GLU A 90 -4.15 -21.16 0.16
N THR A 91 -2.85 -21.04 -0.15
CA THR A 91 -1.83 -20.59 0.81
C THR A 91 -2.07 -19.13 1.19
N THR A 92 -2.38 -18.27 0.21
CA THR A 92 -2.77 -16.87 0.46
C THR A 92 -3.96 -16.79 1.42
N ILE A 93 -5.03 -17.56 1.14
CA ILE A 93 -6.23 -17.61 2.00
C ILE A 93 -5.88 -18.10 3.40
N ALA A 94 -5.11 -19.17 3.53
CA ALA A 94 -4.70 -19.74 4.82
C ALA A 94 -3.89 -18.73 5.66
N ASN A 95 -3.00 -17.97 5.04
CA ASN A 95 -2.18 -16.98 5.74
C ASN A 95 -3.03 -15.81 6.28
N VAL A 96 -4.01 -15.34 5.52
CA VAL A 96 -4.96 -14.30 5.98
C VAL A 96 -5.85 -14.82 7.11
N VAL A 97 -6.36 -16.05 7.00
CA VAL A 97 -7.14 -16.69 8.07
C VAL A 97 -6.31 -16.89 9.33
N SER A 98 -5.03 -17.23 9.19
CA SER A 98 -4.10 -17.34 10.31
C SER A 98 -3.95 -16.02 11.06
N LEU A 99 -3.78 -14.89 10.36
CA LEU A 99 -3.78 -13.56 10.98
C LEU A 99 -5.09 -13.28 11.74
N ALA A 100 -6.23 -13.62 11.13
CA ALA A 100 -7.55 -13.41 11.74
C ALA A 100 -7.87 -14.34 12.93
N SER A 101 -7.08 -15.41 13.12
CA SER A 101 -7.31 -16.40 14.18
C SER A 101 -7.00 -15.85 15.59
N ASP A 102 -6.14 -14.83 15.69
CA ASP A 102 -5.93 -14.10 16.94
C ASP A 102 -7.16 -13.24 17.24
N PRO A 103 -7.89 -13.48 18.34
CA PRO A 103 -9.10 -12.73 18.66
C PRO A 103 -8.84 -11.22 18.89
N ALA A 104 -7.60 -10.82 19.19
CA ALA A 104 -7.19 -9.43 19.33
C ALA A 104 -7.10 -8.71 17.97
N VAL A 105 -6.92 -9.41 16.86
CA VAL A 105 -6.90 -8.78 15.53
C VAL A 105 -8.29 -8.26 15.16
N LYS A 106 -8.37 -6.95 14.91
CA LYS A 106 -9.61 -6.23 14.57
C LYS A 106 -9.64 -5.68 13.14
N ALA A 107 -8.48 -5.55 12.52
CA ALA A 107 -8.35 -5.13 11.13
C ALA A 107 -7.24 -5.90 10.43
N ILE A 108 -7.36 -6.05 9.11
CA ILE A 108 -6.31 -6.56 8.24
C ILE A 108 -6.07 -5.55 7.09
N VAL A 109 -4.83 -5.10 6.96
CA VAL A 109 -4.32 -4.29 5.86
C VAL A 109 -3.66 -5.24 4.86
N PHE A 110 -4.20 -5.33 3.65
CA PHE A 110 -3.73 -6.27 2.61
C PHE A 110 -3.13 -5.49 1.45
N VAL A 111 -1.80 -5.46 1.35
CA VAL A 111 -1.08 -4.71 0.29
C VAL A 111 0.11 -5.55 -0.21
N GLN A 112 0.04 -6.20 -1.37
CA GLN A 112 -0.96 -6.06 -2.43
C GLN A 112 -2.12 -7.03 -2.25
N ALA A 113 -3.36 -6.57 -2.46
CA ALA A 113 -4.54 -7.43 -2.49
C ALA A 113 -4.58 -8.25 -3.80
N VAL A 114 -3.72 -9.27 -3.85
CA VAL A 114 -3.51 -10.20 -4.97
C VAL A 114 -4.70 -11.15 -5.19
N PRO A 115 -4.80 -11.82 -6.36
CA PRO A 115 -5.73 -12.92 -6.57
C PRO A 115 -5.83 -13.89 -5.39
N GLY A 116 -7.05 -14.05 -4.86
CA GLY A 116 -7.32 -14.76 -3.61
C GLY A 116 -7.71 -13.84 -2.45
N ALA A 117 -7.47 -12.53 -2.54
CA ALA A 117 -7.81 -11.59 -1.48
C ALA A 117 -9.30 -11.55 -1.16
N SER A 118 -10.18 -11.45 -2.17
CA SER A 118 -11.63 -11.45 -1.98
C SER A 118 -12.12 -12.74 -1.30
N ALA A 119 -11.60 -13.90 -1.72
CA ALA A 119 -11.93 -15.19 -1.12
C ALA A 119 -11.42 -15.29 0.33
N ALA A 120 -10.22 -14.77 0.60
CA ALA A 120 -9.66 -14.72 1.95
C ALA A 120 -10.49 -13.84 2.90
N ILE A 121 -10.96 -12.69 2.41
CA ILE A 121 -11.84 -11.78 3.16
C ILE A 121 -13.15 -12.46 3.51
N ASP A 122 -13.82 -13.08 2.52
CA ASP A 122 -15.05 -13.85 2.76
C ASP A 122 -14.80 -14.94 3.80
N LYS A 123 -13.69 -15.68 3.66
CA LYS A 123 -13.35 -16.78 4.57
C LYS A 123 -13.15 -16.33 6.01
N VAL A 124 -12.48 -15.21 6.22
CA VAL A 124 -12.34 -14.60 7.54
C VAL A 124 -13.70 -14.19 8.10
N ARG A 125 -14.53 -13.53 7.28
CA ARG A 125 -15.83 -13.02 7.70
C ARG A 125 -16.88 -14.09 7.99
N GLU A 126 -16.68 -15.34 7.57
CA GLU A 126 -17.48 -16.49 8.05
C GLU A 126 -17.45 -16.63 9.58
N THR A 127 -16.33 -16.26 10.23
CA THR A 127 -16.14 -16.38 11.69
C THR A 127 -15.93 -15.03 12.38
N ARG A 128 -15.55 -14.00 11.61
CA ARG A 128 -15.23 -12.64 12.08
C ARG A 128 -15.99 -11.61 11.23
N PRO A 129 -17.33 -11.55 11.28
CA PRO A 129 -18.14 -10.71 10.39
C PRO A 129 -17.80 -9.22 10.47
N ASP A 130 -17.33 -8.76 11.63
CA ASP A 130 -16.97 -7.36 11.89
C ASP A 130 -15.49 -7.03 11.60
N MET A 131 -14.72 -7.95 10.99
CA MET A 131 -13.31 -7.69 10.66
C MET A 131 -13.20 -6.58 9.61
N LEU A 132 -12.48 -5.51 9.96
CA LEU A 132 -12.17 -4.42 9.05
C LEU A 132 -11.10 -4.86 8.04
N PHE A 133 -11.36 -4.66 6.74
CA PHE A 133 -10.40 -4.92 5.68
C PHE A 133 -10.08 -3.66 4.88
N ILE A 134 -8.79 -3.34 4.81
CA ILE A 134 -8.27 -2.24 4.00
C ILE A 134 -7.31 -2.83 2.98
N SER A 135 -7.72 -2.81 1.71
CA SER A 135 -7.02 -3.47 0.62
C SER A 135 -6.32 -2.45 -0.26
N GLY A 136 -5.01 -2.55 -0.42
CA GLY A 136 -4.20 -1.70 -1.29
C GLY A 136 -3.63 -2.49 -2.46
N VAL A 137 -3.31 -1.78 -3.54
CA VAL A 137 -2.86 -2.37 -4.82
C VAL A 137 -3.80 -3.50 -5.24
N ALA A 138 -5.08 -3.17 -5.40
CA ALA A 138 -6.11 -4.16 -5.71
C ALA A 138 -5.85 -4.81 -7.09
N ALA A 139 -5.55 -6.11 -7.09
CA ALA A 139 -5.19 -6.89 -8.27
C ALA A 139 -6.25 -7.96 -8.63
N GLU A 140 -7.48 -7.73 -8.21
CA GLU A 140 -8.69 -8.48 -8.60
C GLU A 140 -9.68 -7.54 -9.30
N ASP A 141 -10.78 -8.09 -9.83
CA ASP A 141 -11.86 -7.28 -10.40
C ASP A 141 -12.32 -6.18 -9.41
N PRO A 142 -12.37 -4.90 -9.83
CA PRO A 142 -12.65 -3.78 -8.92
C PRO A 142 -13.94 -3.92 -8.14
N ALA A 143 -15.04 -4.35 -8.79
CA ALA A 143 -16.33 -4.53 -8.13
C ALA A 143 -16.30 -5.70 -7.14
N THR A 144 -15.60 -6.77 -7.48
CA THR A 144 -15.43 -7.94 -6.63
C THR A 144 -14.71 -7.56 -5.34
N ILE A 145 -13.50 -6.99 -5.41
CA ILE A 145 -12.74 -6.63 -4.20
C ILE A 145 -13.41 -5.51 -3.39
N ALA A 146 -14.06 -4.54 -4.06
CA ALA A 146 -14.83 -3.48 -3.39
C ALA A 146 -16.04 -4.04 -2.63
N SER A 147 -16.69 -5.09 -3.13
CA SER A 147 -17.80 -5.73 -2.41
C SER A 147 -17.35 -6.46 -1.13
N LYS A 148 -16.05 -6.76 -1.02
CA LYS A 148 -15.47 -7.52 0.09
C LYS A 148 -14.70 -6.64 1.07
N SER A 149 -13.96 -5.64 0.63
CA SER A 149 -13.17 -4.79 1.53
C SER A 149 -14.00 -3.62 2.07
N ASP A 150 -13.64 -3.09 3.23
CA ASP A 150 -14.24 -1.84 3.74
C ASP A 150 -13.67 -0.63 3.01
N ILE A 151 -12.37 -0.65 2.68
CA ILE A 151 -11.68 0.34 1.85
C ILE A 151 -10.80 -0.38 0.84
N VAL A 152 -10.82 0.11 -0.41
CA VAL A 152 -9.92 -0.31 -1.48
C VAL A 152 -9.12 0.88 -1.97
N THR A 153 -7.82 0.69 -2.19
CA THR A 153 -6.93 1.69 -2.76
C THR A 153 -6.13 1.10 -3.92
N LEU A 154 -5.94 1.90 -4.96
CA LEU A 154 -5.05 1.60 -6.08
C LEU A 154 -4.38 2.90 -6.52
N VAL A 155 -3.23 2.81 -7.19
CA VAL A 155 -2.72 3.96 -7.95
C VAL A 155 -3.76 4.34 -9.00
N ASP A 156 -3.84 5.60 -9.41
CA ASP A 156 -4.78 6.02 -10.46
C ASP A 156 -4.29 5.54 -11.84
N GLU A 157 -4.37 4.22 -12.07
CA GLU A 157 -3.91 3.57 -13.28
C GLU A 157 -4.60 4.13 -14.52
N ILE A 158 -5.88 4.52 -14.39
CA ILE A 158 -6.66 5.12 -15.47
C ILE A 158 -6.05 6.47 -15.86
N SER A 159 -5.90 7.41 -14.92
CA SER A 159 -5.27 8.71 -15.19
C SER A 159 -3.83 8.56 -15.66
N MET A 160 -3.09 7.59 -15.11
CA MET A 160 -1.73 7.24 -15.54
C MET A 160 -1.62 6.88 -17.02
N GLY A 161 -2.72 6.43 -17.64
CA GLY A 161 -2.78 6.18 -19.08
C GLY A 161 -2.50 7.42 -19.92
N SER A 162 -2.82 8.60 -19.41
CA SER A 162 -2.50 9.87 -20.08
C SER A 162 -1.27 10.58 -19.49
N THR A 163 -1.05 10.50 -18.17
CA THR A 163 0.04 11.26 -17.54
C THR A 163 1.42 10.69 -17.84
N ILE A 164 1.57 9.36 -17.94
CA ILE A 164 2.86 8.73 -18.23
C ILE A 164 3.35 9.07 -19.65
N PRO A 165 2.55 8.91 -20.73
CA PRO A 165 2.98 9.34 -22.06
C PRO A 165 3.25 10.85 -22.15
N ALA A 166 2.48 11.67 -21.42
CA ALA A 166 2.71 13.11 -21.36
C ALA A 166 4.08 13.43 -20.76
N LYS A 167 4.43 12.80 -19.63
CA LYS A 167 5.78 12.96 -19.04
C LYS A 167 6.87 12.43 -19.96
N ALA A 168 6.66 11.31 -20.63
CA ALA A 168 7.60 10.77 -21.62
C ALA A 168 7.87 11.78 -22.77
N ALA A 169 6.82 12.42 -23.29
CA ALA A 169 6.96 13.43 -24.35
C ALA A 169 7.70 14.69 -23.85
N GLU A 170 7.41 15.14 -22.62
CA GLU A 170 8.12 16.25 -21.97
C GLU A 170 9.63 15.97 -21.83
N MET A 171 9.99 14.73 -21.50
CA MET A 171 11.38 14.24 -21.42
C MET A 171 12.02 14.01 -22.80
N GLY A 172 11.28 14.25 -23.89
CA GLY A 172 11.80 14.23 -25.26
C GLY A 172 11.64 12.91 -26.00
N ALA A 173 10.80 11.98 -25.52
CA ALA A 173 10.57 10.70 -26.17
C ALA A 173 10.02 10.86 -27.61
N LYS A 174 10.33 9.87 -28.45
CA LYS A 174 9.82 9.66 -29.81
C LYS A 174 9.08 8.34 -29.94
N THR A 175 9.54 7.34 -29.19
CA THR A 175 8.91 6.02 -29.08
C THR A 175 8.56 5.75 -27.62
N PHE A 176 7.43 5.10 -27.38
CA PHE A 176 6.96 4.66 -26.07
C PHE A 176 6.76 3.15 -26.10
N ILE A 177 7.59 2.42 -25.36
CA ILE A 177 7.54 0.96 -25.25
C ILE A 177 6.78 0.58 -23.99
N HIS A 178 5.75 -0.22 -24.19
CA HIS A 178 4.90 -0.77 -23.14
C HIS A 178 5.16 -2.27 -23.00
N TYR A 179 5.83 -2.66 -21.91
CA TYR A 179 6.05 -4.05 -21.52
C TYR A 179 4.89 -4.55 -20.65
N SER A 180 4.24 -5.62 -21.08
CA SER A 180 3.18 -6.27 -20.31
C SER A 180 3.00 -7.74 -20.72
N PHE A 181 2.04 -8.41 -20.11
CA PHE A 181 1.70 -9.82 -20.35
C PHE A 181 0.21 -10.08 -20.10
N ALA A 182 -0.28 -11.24 -20.54
CA ALA A 182 -1.71 -11.55 -20.64
C ALA A 182 -2.48 -11.34 -19.33
N ARG A 183 -1.93 -11.80 -18.19
CA ARG A 183 -2.57 -11.63 -16.87
C ARG A 183 -2.77 -10.15 -16.51
N HIS A 184 -1.75 -9.32 -16.65
CA HIS A 184 -1.89 -7.88 -16.39
C HIS A 184 -2.84 -7.21 -17.36
N LEU A 185 -2.83 -7.61 -18.63
CA LEU A 185 -3.78 -7.10 -19.62
C LEU A 185 -5.22 -7.62 -19.42
N SER A 186 -5.46 -8.58 -18.53
CA SER A 186 -6.80 -8.99 -18.11
C SER A 186 -7.38 -8.14 -16.98
N TYR A 187 -6.55 -7.33 -16.30
CA TYR A 187 -7.04 -6.40 -15.28
C TYR A 187 -7.67 -5.20 -15.96
N ALA A 188 -8.91 -4.87 -15.57
CA ALA A 188 -9.71 -3.82 -16.21
C ALA A 188 -8.97 -2.47 -16.23
N THR A 189 -8.41 -2.04 -15.09
CA THR A 189 -7.68 -0.79 -14.94
C THR A 189 -6.41 -0.72 -15.79
N ILE A 190 -5.64 -1.81 -15.90
CA ILE A 190 -4.44 -1.87 -16.75
C ILE A 190 -4.81 -1.87 -18.24
N ALA A 191 -5.88 -2.58 -18.62
CA ALA A 191 -6.37 -2.59 -19.99
C ALA A 191 -6.85 -1.19 -20.42
N ALA A 192 -7.61 -0.51 -19.55
CA ALA A 192 -8.04 0.87 -19.73
C ALA A 192 -6.84 1.83 -19.82
N ARG A 193 -5.87 1.70 -18.90
CA ARG A 193 -4.60 2.46 -18.93
C ARG A 193 -3.89 2.32 -20.27
N ARG A 194 -3.70 1.09 -20.76
CA ARG A 194 -3.03 0.83 -22.04
C ARG A 194 -3.77 1.49 -23.20
N GLN A 195 -5.10 1.41 -23.23
CA GLN A 195 -5.90 2.04 -24.29
C GLN A 195 -5.71 3.57 -24.28
N LEU A 196 -5.76 4.19 -23.11
CA LEU A 196 -5.47 5.61 -22.95
C LEU A 196 -4.02 5.98 -23.31
N MET A 197 -3.05 5.09 -23.04
CA MET A 197 -1.65 5.31 -23.45
C MET A 197 -1.52 5.34 -24.97
N ILE A 198 -2.19 4.44 -25.68
CA ILE A 198 -2.19 4.41 -27.16
C ILE A 198 -2.77 5.71 -27.71
N GLU A 199 -3.91 6.14 -27.17
CA GLU A 199 -4.59 7.37 -27.58
C GLU A 199 -3.73 8.60 -27.31
N LYS A 200 -3.13 8.68 -26.12
CA LYS A 200 -2.29 9.80 -25.73
C LYS A 200 -0.98 9.85 -26.50
N CYS A 201 -0.35 8.71 -26.76
CA CYS A 201 0.84 8.65 -27.63
C CYS A 201 0.52 9.16 -29.03
N LYS A 202 -0.63 8.76 -29.61
CA LYS A 202 -1.08 9.27 -30.90
C LYS A 202 -1.30 10.78 -30.91
N GLU A 203 -1.91 11.34 -29.86
CA GLU A 203 -2.09 12.78 -29.69
C GLU A 203 -0.75 13.53 -29.63
N LEU A 204 0.22 12.98 -28.91
CA LEU A 204 1.55 13.58 -28.69
C LEU A 204 2.54 13.31 -29.84
N GLY A 205 2.17 12.48 -30.82
CA GLY A 205 3.06 12.07 -31.92
C GLY A 205 4.17 11.10 -31.51
N LEU A 206 3.95 10.30 -30.46
CA LEU A 206 4.83 9.22 -30.03
C LEU A 206 4.46 7.90 -30.74
N GLU A 207 5.46 7.15 -31.19
CA GLU A 207 5.27 5.78 -31.66
C GLU A 207 5.04 4.85 -30.46
N PHE A 208 3.83 4.31 -30.30
CA PHE A 208 3.53 3.35 -29.25
C PHE A 208 3.83 1.92 -29.71
N VAL A 209 4.60 1.17 -28.91
CA VAL A 209 4.99 -0.21 -29.21
C VAL A 209 4.68 -1.10 -28.02
N ASP A 210 3.79 -2.08 -28.21
CA ASP A 210 3.61 -3.15 -27.23
C ASP A 210 4.66 -4.23 -27.40
N VAL A 211 5.15 -4.71 -26.26
CA VAL A 211 6.03 -5.87 -26.21
C VAL A 211 5.56 -6.83 -25.13
N THR A 212 5.34 -8.07 -25.52
CA THR A 212 4.95 -9.14 -24.60
C THR A 212 6.17 -9.62 -23.82
N ALA A 213 6.20 -9.32 -22.52
CA ALA A 213 7.19 -9.85 -21.59
C ALA A 213 6.70 -11.19 -20.98
N PRO A 214 7.59 -12.00 -20.39
CA PRO A 214 7.19 -13.16 -19.60
C PRO A 214 6.43 -12.74 -18.34
N ASP A 215 5.37 -13.48 -17.98
CA ASP A 215 4.69 -13.31 -16.70
C ASP A 215 5.60 -13.80 -15.54
N PRO A 216 5.93 -12.96 -14.54
CA PRO A 216 6.74 -13.37 -13.39
C PRO A 216 6.14 -14.50 -12.55
N THR A 217 4.83 -14.75 -12.64
CA THR A 217 4.17 -15.90 -11.99
C THR A 217 3.98 -17.10 -12.92
N GLY A 218 4.48 -17.02 -14.17
CA GLY A 218 4.46 -18.12 -15.13
C GLY A 218 5.70 -19.02 -15.03
N ASP A 219 5.84 -19.94 -15.98
CA ASP A 219 6.91 -20.97 -15.99
C ASP A 219 8.34 -20.41 -15.90
N ALA A 220 8.57 -19.24 -16.49
CA ALA A 220 9.86 -18.57 -16.48
C ALA A 220 10.20 -17.91 -15.13
N GLY A 221 9.19 -17.68 -14.28
CA GLY A 221 9.32 -17.04 -12.98
C GLY A 221 9.83 -15.59 -13.05
N VAL A 222 10.11 -15.04 -11.87
CA VAL A 222 10.70 -13.70 -11.69
C VAL A 222 12.03 -13.56 -12.45
N SER A 223 12.90 -14.56 -12.35
CA SER A 223 14.23 -14.51 -12.99
C SER A 223 14.16 -14.45 -14.51
N GLY A 224 13.25 -15.21 -15.14
CA GLY A 224 13.07 -15.17 -16.59
C GLY A 224 12.49 -13.84 -17.09
N ALA A 225 11.56 -13.25 -16.33
CA ALA A 225 11.04 -11.91 -16.61
C ALA A 225 12.13 -10.83 -16.51
N GLN A 226 13.00 -10.91 -15.49
CA GLN A 226 14.12 -9.98 -15.33
C GLN A 226 15.15 -10.11 -16.46
N GLN A 227 15.50 -11.35 -16.84
CA GLN A 227 16.44 -11.60 -17.93
C GLN A 227 15.92 -11.07 -19.27
N PHE A 228 14.61 -11.24 -19.55
CA PHE A 228 13.98 -10.68 -20.74
C PHE A 228 14.19 -9.16 -20.84
N ILE A 229 14.01 -8.42 -19.74
CA ILE A 229 14.20 -6.97 -19.73
C ILE A 229 15.64 -6.58 -20.09
N LEU A 230 16.62 -7.26 -19.49
CA LEU A 230 18.05 -6.98 -19.74
C LEU A 230 18.46 -7.25 -21.20
N GLU A 231 17.80 -8.18 -21.88
CA GLU A 231 18.04 -8.49 -23.30
C GLU A 231 17.25 -7.59 -24.25
N ASP A 232 15.99 -7.29 -23.91
CA ASP A 232 15.08 -6.60 -24.82
C ASP A 232 15.30 -5.09 -24.85
N VAL A 233 15.56 -4.44 -23.71
CA VAL A 233 15.76 -2.98 -23.66
C VAL A 233 16.89 -2.52 -24.61
N PRO A 234 18.10 -3.13 -24.61
CA PRO A 234 19.14 -2.79 -25.57
C PRO A 234 18.73 -3.06 -27.03
N ARG A 235 17.98 -4.14 -27.29
CA ARG A 235 17.48 -4.49 -28.62
C ARG A 235 16.52 -3.43 -29.15
N GLN A 236 15.61 -2.96 -28.30
CA GLN A 236 14.65 -1.93 -28.65
C GLN A 236 15.32 -0.57 -28.87
N ILE A 237 16.29 -0.20 -28.02
CA ILE A 237 17.07 1.04 -28.19
C ILE A 237 17.89 0.99 -29.49
N LYS A 238 18.43 -0.17 -29.87
CA LYS A 238 19.09 -0.34 -31.16
C LYS A 238 18.15 -0.11 -32.35
N GLN A 239 16.87 -0.44 -32.20
CA GLN A 239 15.85 -0.30 -33.24
C GLN A 239 15.28 1.13 -33.32
N TYR A 240 14.92 1.72 -32.18
CA TYR A 240 14.18 2.99 -32.10
C TYR A 240 15.02 4.19 -31.64
N GLY A 241 16.24 3.94 -31.15
CA GLY A 241 17.15 4.97 -30.62
C GLY A 241 16.93 5.26 -29.13
N LYS A 242 17.78 6.11 -28.57
CA LYS A 242 17.79 6.46 -27.14
C LYS A 242 16.66 7.38 -26.70
N ASP A 243 15.97 8.04 -27.62
CA ASP A 243 14.78 8.85 -27.30
C ASP A 243 13.54 7.95 -27.23
N THR A 244 13.69 6.78 -26.61
CA THR A 244 12.66 5.78 -26.38
C THR A 244 12.34 5.76 -24.89
N ALA A 245 11.08 5.97 -24.55
CA ALA A 245 10.56 5.80 -23.20
C ALA A 245 10.12 4.35 -22.99
N PHE A 246 10.37 3.84 -21.80
CA PHE A 246 9.96 2.49 -21.41
C PHE A 246 9.06 2.52 -20.19
N PHE A 247 8.03 1.68 -20.21
CA PHE A 247 7.16 1.42 -19.07
C PHE A 247 6.88 -0.08 -19.00
N SER A 248 6.96 -0.65 -17.79
CA SER A 248 6.54 -2.02 -17.50
C SER A 248 5.40 -2.03 -16.51
N THR A 249 4.47 -2.97 -16.66
CA THR A 249 3.30 -3.10 -15.78
C THR A 249 3.56 -3.87 -14.49
N ASN A 250 4.77 -4.39 -14.22
CA ASN A 250 5.03 -5.25 -13.05
C ASN A 250 6.26 -4.83 -12.22
N CYS A 251 6.16 -5.01 -10.90
CA CYS A 251 7.18 -4.64 -9.91
C CYS A 251 8.51 -5.38 -10.10
N ALA A 252 8.45 -6.69 -10.37
CA ALA A 252 9.64 -7.55 -10.45
C ALA A 252 10.58 -7.18 -11.62
N MET A 253 10.08 -6.42 -12.59
CA MET A 253 10.84 -5.95 -13.75
C MET A 253 11.49 -4.58 -13.54
N GLN A 254 11.16 -3.83 -12.48
CA GLN A 254 11.59 -2.43 -12.35
C GLN A 254 13.10 -2.28 -12.16
N GLU A 255 13.73 -3.08 -11.30
CA GLU A 255 15.18 -3.01 -11.10
C GLU A 255 15.98 -3.22 -12.41
N PRO A 256 15.82 -4.34 -13.15
CA PRO A 256 16.57 -4.53 -14.40
C PRO A 256 16.19 -3.50 -15.47
N LEU A 257 14.94 -3.00 -15.47
CA LEU A 257 14.48 -1.99 -16.41
C LEU A 257 15.20 -0.67 -16.19
N ILE A 258 15.20 -0.16 -14.95
CA ILE A 258 15.87 1.08 -14.55
C ILE A 258 17.37 0.97 -14.85
N ARG A 259 18.01 -0.14 -14.46
CA ARG A 259 19.44 -0.36 -14.71
C ARG A 259 19.77 -0.33 -16.20
N SER A 260 19.04 -1.09 -17.02
CA SER A 260 19.29 -1.15 -18.45
C SER A 260 19.02 0.18 -19.15
N ILE A 261 17.97 0.91 -18.75
CA ILE A 261 17.68 2.24 -19.29
C ILE A 261 18.80 3.23 -18.97
N LEU A 262 19.30 3.25 -17.73
CA LEU A 262 20.41 4.10 -17.34
C LEU A 262 21.67 3.76 -18.15
N GLU A 263 22.04 2.49 -18.25
CA GLU A 263 23.22 2.06 -19.00
C GLU A 263 23.17 2.46 -20.47
N GLN A 264 21.97 2.48 -21.06
CA GLN A 264 21.76 2.77 -22.47
C GLN A 264 21.35 4.23 -22.76
N GLY A 265 21.07 5.03 -21.73
CA GLY A 265 20.67 6.44 -21.86
C GLY A 265 19.27 6.67 -22.42
N ALA A 266 18.35 5.72 -22.21
CA ALA A 266 16.96 5.82 -22.64
C ALA A 266 16.09 6.65 -21.66
N ILE A 267 14.78 6.68 -21.84
CA ILE A 267 13.86 7.46 -20.99
C ILE A 267 13.05 6.52 -20.08
N PHE A 268 12.97 6.87 -18.79
CA PHE A 268 12.16 6.18 -17.80
C PHE A 268 11.22 7.16 -17.10
N PRO A 269 9.97 7.32 -17.60
CA PRO A 269 9.06 8.30 -17.03
C PRO A 269 8.58 7.94 -15.62
N GLN A 270 8.35 6.65 -15.37
CA GLN A 270 7.75 6.20 -14.10
C GLN A 270 7.81 4.68 -13.93
N GLN A 271 7.85 4.21 -12.68
CA GLN A 271 7.54 2.82 -12.33
C GLN A 271 6.04 2.48 -12.44
N CYS A 272 5.71 1.19 -12.38
CA CYS A 272 4.32 0.69 -12.31
C CYS A 272 3.60 1.16 -11.03
N CYS A 273 4.29 1.13 -9.89
CA CYS A 273 3.86 1.68 -8.61
C CYS A 273 4.89 2.73 -8.20
N PRO A 274 4.63 4.03 -8.40
CA PRO A 274 5.70 5.03 -8.33
C PRO A 274 6.24 5.23 -6.91
N SER A 275 7.56 5.24 -6.79
CA SER A 275 8.28 5.44 -5.54
C SER A 275 9.78 5.60 -5.80
N PRO A 276 10.52 6.42 -5.03
CA PRO A 276 11.97 6.44 -5.09
C PRO A 276 12.62 5.14 -4.58
N TYR A 277 11.90 4.30 -3.82
CA TYR A 277 12.39 3.00 -3.37
C TYR A 277 12.15 1.88 -4.39
N HIS A 278 11.23 2.07 -5.34
CA HIS A 278 10.87 1.03 -6.30
C HIS A 278 11.96 0.86 -7.37
N GLY A 279 12.83 -0.13 -7.17
CA GLY A 279 13.86 -0.56 -8.13
C GLY A 279 15.08 0.37 -8.22
N TYR A 280 14.93 1.67 -7.98
CA TYR A 280 16.05 2.63 -8.04
C TYR A 280 17.23 2.29 -7.11
N PRO A 281 17.04 1.94 -5.81
CA PRO A 281 18.18 1.71 -4.94
C PRO A 281 19.12 0.62 -5.47
N ALA A 282 18.57 -0.53 -5.82
CA ALA A 282 19.33 -1.66 -6.36
C ALA A 282 19.82 -1.41 -7.81
N ALA A 283 19.05 -0.74 -8.64
CA ALA A 283 19.46 -0.42 -10.01
C ALA A 283 20.64 0.56 -10.06
N LEU A 284 20.68 1.53 -9.13
CA LEU A 284 21.67 2.60 -9.07
C LEU A 284 22.80 2.35 -8.05
N ASN A 285 22.77 1.23 -7.35
CA ASN A 285 23.70 0.88 -6.26
C ASN A 285 23.74 1.98 -5.18
N ILE A 286 22.57 2.41 -4.71
CA ILE A 286 22.42 3.36 -3.60
C ILE A 286 22.43 2.58 -2.30
N ASP A 287 23.29 3.00 -1.36
CA ASP A 287 23.28 2.48 0.01
C ASP A 287 22.18 3.18 0.80
N VAL A 288 21.29 2.38 1.38
CA VAL A 288 20.13 2.83 2.17
C VAL A 288 20.32 2.60 3.66
N ALA A 289 21.43 2.01 4.09
CA ALA A 289 21.67 1.66 5.48
C ALA A 289 21.67 2.92 6.37
N GLY A 290 20.82 2.93 7.40
CA GLY A 290 20.65 4.06 8.31
C GLY A 290 19.76 5.19 7.77
N HIS A 291 19.18 5.02 6.58
CA HIS A 291 18.26 5.93 5.91
C HIS A 291 16.95 5.22 5.51
N GLU A 292 16.56 4.18 6.25
CA GLU A 292 15.36 3.40 5.99
C GLU A 292 14.11 4.30 6.12
N GLY A 293 13.36 4.45 5.03
CA GLY A 293 12.17 5.33 4.98
C GLY A 293 12.46 6.84 4.85
N ASP A 294 13.73 7.27 4.78
CA ASP A 294 14.09 8.66 4.46
C ASP A 294 13.93 8.96 2.95
N VAL A 295 12.73 9.38 2.58
CA VAL A 295 12.33 9.71 1.21
C VAL A 295 13.22 10.78 0.59
N GLN A 296 13.58 11.83 1.36
CA GLN A 296 14.37 12.92 0.82
C GLN A 296 15.80 12.48 0.52
N TYR A 297 16.43 11.73 1.44
CA TYR A 297 17.73 11.12 1.19
C TYR A 297 17.72 10.26 -0.08
N MET A 298 16.65 9.48 -0.29
CA MET A 298 16.52 8.67 -1.50
C MET A 298 16.42 9.51 -2.77
N LEU A 299 15.57 10.55 -2.79
CA LEU A 299 15.43 11.44 -3.94
C LEU A 299 16.75 12.15 -4.25
N ASP A 300 17.47 12.63 -3.23
CA ASP A 300 18.77 13.28 -3.38
C ASP A 300 19.83 12.30 -3.92
N SER A 301 19.84 11.07 -3.41
CA SER A 301 20.77 10.02 -3.83
C SER A 301 20.53 9.58 -5.28
N ILE A 302 19.26 9.43 -5.68
CA ILE A 302 18.89 9.15 -7.07
C ILE A 302 19.32 10.32 -7.96
N GLY A 303 18.99 11.56 -7.59
CA GLY A 303 19.37 12.75 -8.33
C GLY A 303 20.89 12.85 -8.56
N ALA A 304 21.69 12.55 -7.52
CA ALA A 304 23.15 12.51 -7.63
C ALA A 304 23.64 11.45 -8.63
N LYS A 305 23.09 10.24 -8.58
CA LYS A 305 23.44 9.16 -9.53
C LYS A 305 23.04 9.48 -10.97
N LEU A 306 21.87 10.08 -11.17
CA LEU A 306 21.44 10.52 -12.49
C LEU A 306 22.32 11.64 -13.03
N LYS A 307 22.75 12.58 -12.18
CA LYS A 307 23.66 13.67 -12.53
C LYS A 307 25.05 13.16 -12.91
N GLU A 308 25.60 12.19 -12.17
CA GLU A 308 26.85 11.51 -12.52
C GLU A 308 26.78 10.88 -13.93
N ALA A 309 25.61 10.35 -14.31
CA ALA A 309 25.37 9.76 -15.62
C ALA A 309 24.92 10.76 -16.72
N GLY A 310 24.67 12.03 -16.37
CA GLY A 310 24.11 13.04 -17.29
C GLY A 310 22.67 12.74 -17.75
N GLN A 311 21.86 12.15 -16.87
CA GLN A 311 20.54 11.61 -17.16
C GLN A 311 19.42 12.18 -16.27
N GLU A 312 19.62 13.34 -15.64
CA GLU A 312 18.61 13.93 -14.74
C GLU A 312 17.29 14.25 -15.47
N LYS A 313 17.36 14.50 -16.79
CA LYS A 313 16.20 14.75 -17.66
C LYS A 313 15.58 13.48 -18.26
N ARG A 314 16.18 12.33 -18.00
CA ARG A 314 15.84 11.05 -18.66
C ARG A 314 15.10 10.10 -17.74
N MET A 315 15.07 10.35 -16.43
CA MET A 315 14.33 9.52 -15.47
C MET A 315 13.52 10.39 -14.52
N SER A 316 12.38 9.88 -14.05
CA SER A 316 11.54 10.52 -13.02
C SER A 316 10.88 9.48 -12.12
N THR A 317 10.19 9.92 -11.09
CA THR A 317 9.40 9.08 -10.17
C THR A 317 8.29 9.90 -9.52
N TRP A 318 7.67 9.44 -8.44
CA TRP A 318 6.89 10.28 -7.52
C TRP A 318 7.70 10.52 -6.24
N SER A 319 7.51 11.66 -5.58
CA SER A 319 8.11 11.90 -4.26
C SER A 319 7.41 11.13 -3.13
N VAL A 320 6.29 10.48 -3.42
CA VAL A 320 5.49 9.74 -2.45
C VAL A 320 5.58 8.25 -2.77
N PRO A 321 6.19 7.41 -1.90
CA PRO A 321 6.22 5.97 -2.05
C PRO A 321 4.82 5.36 -1.94
N VAL A 322 4.13 5.16 -3.07
CA VAL A 322 2.66 4.95 -3.04
C VAL A 322 2.24 3.67 -2.34
N ASN A 323 3.04 2.60 -2.41
CA ASN A 323 2.69 1.33 -1.76
C ASN A 323 2.97 1.39 -0.25
N MET A 324 4.05 2.06 0.17
CA MET A 324 4.28 2.35 1.59
C MET A 324 3.17 3.25 2.15
N LEU A 325 2.75 4.28 1.39
CA LEU A 325 1.61 5.14 1.73
C LEU A 325 0.34 4.31 1.99
N MET A 326 0.02 3.35 1.12
CA MET A 326 -1.16 2.49 1.30
C MET A 326 -1.08 1.62 2.57
N VAL A 327 0.09 1.06 2.88
CA VAL A 327 0.29 0.28 4.12
C VAL A 327 0.14 1.19 5.35
N GLU A 328 0.86 2.32 5.35
CA GLU A 328 0.88 3.24 6.49
C GLU A 328 -0.49 3.86 6.74
N ALA A 329 -1.15 4.34 5.69
CA ALA A 329 -2.48 4.90 5.77
C ALA A 329 -3.52 3.85 6.15
N GLY A 330 -3.38 2.60 5.68
CA GLY A 330 -4.26 1.50 6.05
C GLY A 330 -4.21 1.23 7.55
N VAL A 331 -3.00 1.17 8.14
CA VAL A 331 -2.85 0.95 9.58
C VAL A 331 -3.34 2.16 10.37
N ASP A 332 -2.91 3.37 10.02
CA ASP A 332 -3.31 4.58 10.74
C ASP A 332 -4.85 4.78 10.67
N TYR A 333 -5.47 4.49 9.53
CA TYR A 333 -6.93 4.54 9.39
C TYR A 333 -7.63 3.44 10.19
N ALA A 334 -7.10 2.21 10.20
CA ALA A 334 -7.64 1.14 11.04
C ALA A 334 -7.62 1.51 12.53
N ILE A 335 -6.57 2.18 13.00
CA ILE A 335 -6.49 2.72 14.37
C ILE A 335 -7.63 3.72 14.61
N GLU A 336 -7.84 4.69 13.71
CA GLU A 336 -8.93 5.67 13.86
C GLU A 336 -10.32 5.00 13.93
N VAL A 337 -10.56 3.96 13.12
CA VAL A 337 -11.82 3.20 13.16
C VAL A 337 -11.98 2.44 14.47
N ILE A 338 -10.96 1.68 14.88
CA ILE A 338 -11.01 0.84 16.09
C ILE A 338 -11.19 1.69 17.35
N GLU A 339 -10.59 2.89 17.37
CA GLU A 339 -10.68 3.83 18.49
C GLU A 339 -11.90 4.77 18.40
N GLY A 340 -12.80 4.55 17.43
CA GLY A 340 -14.10 5.24 17.34
C GLY A 340 -14.00 6.70 16.90
N ARG A 341 -12.96 7.06 16.14
CA ARG A 341 -12.70 8.42 15.65
C ARG A 341 -13.12 8.67 14.20
N THR A 342 -13.78 7.69 13.57
CA THR A 342 -14.36 7.80 12.23
C THR A 342 -15.89 7.70 12.29
N ASN A 343 -16.57 8.20 11.26
CA ASN A 343 -17.98 7.94 11.03
C ASN A 343 -18.20 6.55 10.40
N GLY A 344 -18.12 5.50 11.21
CA GLY A 344 -18.20 4.11 10.74
C GLY A 344 -16.91 3.64 10.07
N ASN A 345 -16.99 2.57 9.27
CA ASN A 345 -15.80 1.97 8.63
C ASN A 345 -15.29 2.78 7.42
N LEU A 346 -16.11 3.68 6.86
CA LEU A 346 -15.79 4.48 5.67
C LEU A 346 -16.00 5.98 5.96
N ASP A 347 -14.91 6.66 6.31
CA ASP A 347 -14.83 8.08 6.56
C ASP A 347 -13.75 8.69 5.64
N GLU A 348 -14.22 9.21 4.51
CA GLU A 348 -13.38 9.78 3.47
C GLU A 348 -12.57 10.99 3.94
N ALA A 349 -13.11 11.79 4.88
CA ALA A 349 -12.40 12.96 5.40
C ALA A 349 -11.19 12.52 6.23
N VAL A 350 -11.36 11.50 7.07
CA VAL A 350 -10.26 10.92 7.86
C VAL A 350 -9.23 10.25 6.94
N LEU A 351 -9.67 9.45 5.97
CA LEU A 351 -8.77 8.80 5.01
C LEU A 351 -7.94 9.82 4.23
N ASN A 352 -8.58 10.84 3.65
CA ASN A 352 -7.91 11.90 2.89
C ASN A 352 -6.87 12.64 3.73
N LYS A 353 -7.22 12.96 4.98
CA LYS A 353 -6.32 13.63 5.93
C LYS A 353 -5.09 12.78 6.24
N ILE A 354 -5.27 11.48 6.51
CA ILE A 354 -4.18 10.55 6.79
C ILE A 354 -3.25 10.43 5.59
N MET A 355 -3.82 10.17 4.41
CA MET A 355 -3.08 9.99 3.17
C MET A 355 -2.24 11.22 2.82
N ASN A 356 -2.85 12.41 2.88
CA ASN A 356 -2.13 13.65 2.58
C ASN A 356 -1.05 13.98 3.62
N ARG A 357 -1.31 13.73 4.91
CA ARG A 357 -0.28 13.89 5.96
C ARG A 357 0.95 13.01 5.68
N ILE A 358 0.74 11.75 5.31
CA ILE A 358 1.84 10.82 4.98
C ILE A 358 2.53 11.23 3.68
N ALA A 359 1.78 11.68 2.68
CA ALA A 359 2.30 12.17 1.40
C ALA A 359 3.05 13.52 1.49
N GLY A 360 3.15 14.13 2.67
CA GLY A 360 3.92 15.37 2.89
C GLY A 360 3.09 16.66 2.96
N GLY A 361 1.76 16.58 2.98
CA GLY A 361 0.89 17.74 3.16
C GLY A 361 -0.42 17.67 2.35
N GLU A 362 -1.30 18.64 2.60
CA GLU A 362 -2.54 18.79 1.84
C GLU A 362 -2.26 19.03 0.35
N GLY A 363 -2.85 18.21 -0.51
CA GLY A 363 -2.68 18.27 -1.96
C GLY A 363 -1.55 17.39 -2.50
N SER A 364 -0.71 16.78 -1.65
CA SER A 364 0.40 15.93 -2.08
C SER A 364 -0.06 14.59 -2.66
N ALA A 365 -1.22 14.09 -2.25
CA ALA A 365 -1.85 12.90 -2.82
C ALA A 365 -3.30 13.21 -3.18
N LYS A 366 -3.62 13.11 -4.47
CA LYS A 366 -4.98 13.26 -4.97
C LYS A 366 -5.70 11.92 -4.91
N LEU A 367 -6.79 11.87 -4.14
CA LEU A 367 -7.68 10.72 -4.08
C LEU A 367 -8.92 10.99 -4.93
N THR A 368 -9.22 10.07 -5.84
CA THR A 368 -10.44 10.06 -6.65
C THR A 368 -11.17 8.75 -6.42
N LYS A 369 -12.49 8.72 -6.65
CA LYS A 369 -13.21 7.44 -6.67
C LYS A 369 -12.88 6.71 -7.95
N TYR A 370 -12.83 5.37 -7.88
CA TYR A 370 -12.88 4.56 -9.08
C TYR A 370 -14.12 4.93 -9.90
N ASP A 371 -13.91 5.23 -11.17
CA ASP A 371 -14.94 5.49 -12.17
C ASP A 371 -14.46 4.91 -13.50
N GLU A 372 -15.03 3.77 -13.88
CA GLU A 372 -14.83 3.19 -15.21
C GLU A 372 -16.16 3.16 -15.95
N ASN A 373 -16.28 3.98 -17.00
CA ASN A 373 -17.48 4.06 -17.84
C ASN A 373 -18.78 4.34 -17.05
N GLY A 374 -18.70 5.13 -15.98
CA GLY A 374 -19.84 5.47 -15.13
C GLY A 374 -20.14 4.45 -14.03
N VAL A 375 -19.37 3.36 -13.94
CA VAL A 375 -19.40 2.45 -12.78
C VAL A 375 -18.53 3.05 -11.68
N LYS A 376 -19.18 3.56 -10.64
CA LYS A 376 -18.53 4.14 -9.47
C LYS A 376 -18.55 3.17 -8.31
N LEU A 377 -17.44 3.11 -7.57
CA LEU A 377 -17.31 2.29 -6.36
C LEU A 377 -17.00 3.21 -5.17
N ASP A 378 -17.93 3.32 -4.23
CA ASP A 378 -17.88 4.33 -3.16
C ASP A 378 -16.73 4.12 -2.17
N ASN A 379 -16.27 2.88 -1.98
CA ASN A 379 -15.16 2.55 -1.10
C ASN A 379 -13.83 2.32 -1.83
N TYR A 380 -13.77 2.57 -3.14
CA TYR A 380 -12.58 2.37 -3.95
C TYR A 380 -11.96 3.71 -4.32
N TYR A 381 -10.74 3.95 -3.84
CA TYR A 381 -9.98 5.18 -4.07
C TYR A 381 -8.79 4.94 -4.99
N MET A 382 -8.63 5.83 -5.96
CA MET A 382 -7.50 5.90 -6.88
C MET A 382 -6.58 7.04 -6.45
N ILE A 383 -5.28 6.77 -6.36
CA ILE A 383 -4.27 7.68 -5.81
C ILE A 383 -3.36 8.17 -6.94
N LEU A 384 -3.29 9.50 -7.11
CA LEU A 384 -2.38 10.14 -8.05
C LEU A 384 -1.52 11.16 -7.30
N CYS A 385 -0.20 11.10 -7.48
CA CYS A 385 0.74 12.09 -6.97
C CYS A 385 1.49 12.74 -8.13
N ASP A 386 2.16 13.86 -7.85
CA ASP A 386 2.94 14.57 -8.83
C ASP A 386 4.26 13.86 -9.15
N PHE A 387 4.73 14.05 -10.38
CA PHE A 387 6.06 13.62 -10.78
C PHE A 387 7.13 14.41 -10.04
N TYR A 388 8.13 13.68 -9.56
CA TYR A 388 9.39 14.24 -9.14
C TYR A 388 10.33 14.35 -10.35
N ASP A 389 10.70 15.57 -10.70
CA ASP A 389 11.62 15.87 -11.78
C ASP A 389 13.03 16.12 -11.25
N PHE A 390 13.95 15.20 -11.55
CA PHE A 390 15.34 15.30 -11.11
C PHE A 390 16.14 16.40 -11.82
N SER A 391 15.61 17.01 -12.88
CA SER A 391 16.32 18.03 -13.67
C SER A 391 16.17 19.46 -13.15
N VAL A 392 15.30 19.68 -12.16
CA VAL A 392 14.97 21.02 -11.63
C VAL A 392 15.74 21.34 -10.34
N GLN A 393 16.66 20.46 -9.91
CA GLN A 393 17.44 20.60 -8.68
C GLN A 393 18.72 21.43 -8.80
#